data_AF-A0A1Q3BM82-F1
#
_entry.id   AF-A0A1Q3BM82-F1
#
_cell.length_a   1.000
_cell.length_b   1.000
_cell.length_c   1.000
_cell.angle_alpha   90.00
_cell.angle_beta   90.00
_cell.angle_gamma   90.00
#
_symmetry.space_group_name_H-M   'P 1'
#
loop_
_entity.id
_entity.type
_entity.pdbx_description
1 polymer ?
#
loop_
_entity_poly.entity_id
_entity_poly.type
_entity_poly.pdbx_seq_one_letter_code
_entity_poly.pdbx_strand_id
1 'polypeptide(L)'
;MVKFDNGQAQDWVMDNGPWDIWGYHLSLRKWSKVMSLTLEDCKSIPVWVKLSRVPVQYWTKLGLSYIASVLGKPLHMDVNTTKRYALTFARVCVDMAATSTFPYNIILELENGNTTTIGVEYPWRPTSCTLCKVFDHSNKN
;
A
#
# COMPACT_ATOMS: atom_id res chain seq x y z
N MET A 1 20.51 -7.45 -4.39
CA MET A 1 20.49 -6.02 -4.77
C MET A 1 20.38 -5.96 -6.29
N VAL A 2 19.35 -5.30 -6.83
CA VAL A 2 19.15 -5.15 -8.28
C VAL A 2 19.70 -3.79 -8.71
N LYS A 3 20.54 -3.77 -9.74
CA LYS A 3 21.07 -2.54 -10.34
C LYS A 3 20.28 -2.22 -11.60
N PHE A 4 19.82 -0.97 -11.71
CA PHE A 4 19.17 -0.45 -12.92
C PHE A 4 20.19 0.34 -13.74
N ASP A 5 20.07 0.27 -15.06
CA ASP A 5 20.97 0.98 -15.97
C ASP A 5 20.70 2.50 -15.99
N ASN A 6 19.48 2.92 -15.65
CA ASN A 6 19.10 4.32 -15.54
C ASN A 6 18.04 4.55 -14.45
N GLY A 7 17.94 5.79 -13.98
CA GLY A 7 16.99 6.19 -12.93
C GLY A 7 15.52 6.08 -13.35
N GLN A 8 15.20 6.29 -14.63
CA GLN A 8 13.82 6.18 -15.12
C GLN A 8 13.29 4.75 -15.03
N ALA A 9 14.10 3.74 -15.35
CA ALA A 9 13.74 2.34 -15.21
C ALA A 9 13.55 1.96 -13.74
N GLN A 10 14.40 2.47 -12.85
CA GLN A 10 14.24 2.29 -11.41
C GLN A 10 12.93 2.91 -10.91
N ASP A 11 12.67 4.16 -11.26
CA ASP A 11 11.45 4.88 -10.85
C ASP A 11 10.21 4.19 -11.39
N TRP A 12 10.23 3.78 -12.66
CA TRP A 12 9.13 3.03 -13.26
C TRP A 12 8.87 1.71 -12.51
N VAL A 13 9.90 0.94 -12.17
CA VAL A 13 9.72 -0.30 -11.41
C VAL A 13 9.20 -0.02 -9.99
N MET A 14 9.61 1.06 -9.35
CA MET A 14 9.11 1.45 -8.03
C MET A 14 7.65 1.91 -8.09
N ASP A 15 7.28 2.69 -9.11
CA ASP A 15 5.95 3.30 -9.25
C ASP A 15 4.88 2.32 -9.77
N ASN A 16 5.28 1.28 -10.48
CA ASN A 16 4.38 0.26 -11.05
C ASN A 16 4.31 -1.03 -10.23
N GLY A 17 5.09 -1.12 -9.14
CA GLY A 17 5.00 -2.21 -8.16
C GLY A 17 3.80 -2.08 -7.22
N PRO A 18 3.67 -2.97 -6.20
CA PRO A 18 4.43 -4.17 -5.95
C PRO A 18 4.24 -5.22 -7.04
N TRP A 19 5.18 -6.14 -7.08
CA TRP A 19 5.34 -7.10 -8.18
C TRP A 19 5.02 -8.49 -7.69
N ASP A 20 4.06 -9.13 -8.34
CA ASP A 20 3.83 -10.57 -8.20
C ASP A 20 4.59 -11.29 -9.32
N ILE A 21 5.71 -11.92 -8.99
CA ILE A 21 6.53 -12.68 -9.94
C ILE A 21 6.48 -14.14 -9.56
N TRP A 22 5.87 -14.97 -10.43
CA TRP A 22 5.75 -16.42 -10.23
C TRP A 22 5.14 -16.84 -8.88
N GLY A 23 4.15 -16.09 -8.40
CA GLY A 23 3.48 -16.36 -7.13
C GLY A 23 4.20 -15.82 -5.90
N TYR A 24 5.34 -15.15 -6.08
CA TYR A 24 6.05 -14.42 -5.02
C TYR A 24 5.75 -12.93 -5.09
N HIS A 25 5.31 -12.37 -3.96
CA HIS A 25 5.12 -10.93 -3.83
C HIS A 25 6.44 -10.26 -3.46
N LEU A 26 6.90 -9.32 -4.29
CA LEU A 26 8.14 -8.59 -4.10
C LEU A 26 7.84 -7.19 -3.56
N SER A 27 8.23 -6.96 -2.31
CA SER A 27 8.33 -5.62 -1.73
C SER A 27 9.65 -4.99 -2.14
N LEU A 28 9.59 -3.95 -2.99
CA LEU A 28 10.77 -3.21 -3.43
C LEU A 28 10.96 -1.96 -2.57
N ARG A 29 12.22 -1.67 -2.22
CA ARG A 29 12.64 -0.42 -1.57
C ARG A 29 13.88 0.15 -2.27
N LYS A 30 13.93 1.47 -2.47
CA LYS A 30 15.15 2.14 -2.96
C LYS A 30 16.25 1.98 -1.92
N TRP A 31 17.38 1.41 -2.31
CA TRP A 31 18.52 1.25 -1.42
C TRP A 31 19.13 2.62 -1.06
N SER A 32 19.53 2.80 0.20
CA SER A 32 20.32 3.96 0.63
C SER A 32 21.49 3.52 1.51
N LYS A 33 22.59 4.29 1.53
CA LYS A 33 23.80 3.97 2.31
C LYS A 33 23.56 3.86 3.83
N VAL A 34 22.46 4.42 4.31
CA VAL A 34 22.06 4.43 5.73
C VAL A 34 21.14 3.24 6.05
N MET A 35 20.74 2.44 5.05
CA MET A 35 19.94 1.24 5.28
C MET A 35 20.81 0.16 5.91
N SER A 36 20.45 -0.23 7.12
CA SER A 36 20.89 -1.49 7.70
C SER A 36 20.28 -2.65 6.89
N LEU A 37 21.08 -3.69 6.65
CA LEU A 37 20.63 -4.94 6.03
C LEU A 37 20.06 -5.93 7.08
N THR A 38 19.80 -5.50 8.31
CA THR A 38 19.19 -6.37 9.32
C THR A 38 17.69 -6.53 9.04
N LEU A 39 17.22 -7.77 9.09
CA LEU A 39 15.80 -8.14 8.93
C LEU A 39 14.90 -7.46 9.99
N GLU A 40 15.48 -7.10 11.13
CA GLU A 40 14.83 -6.44 12.28
C GLU A 40 14.26 -5.05 11.96
N ASP A 41 14.63 -4.44 10.82
CA ASP A 41 14.21 -3.10 10.43
C ASP A 41 13.01 -3.07 9.46
N CYS A 42 12.43 -4.20 9.07
CA CYS A 42 11.25 -4.23 8.17
C CYS A 42 9.93 -3.99 8.93
N LYS A 43 9.82 -2.80 9.53
CA LYS A 43 8.68 -2.37 10.35
C LYS A 43 7.46 -1.97 9.53
N SER A 44 7.63 -1.64 8.26
CA SER A 44 6.56 -1.32 7.32
C SER A 44 6.90 -1.80 5.92
N ILE A 45 5.86 -2.04 5.11
CA ILE A 45 5.98 -2.43 3.71
C ILE A 45 4.90 -1.78 2.85
N PRO A 46 5.19 -1.53 1.56
CA PRO A 46 4.18 -1.06 0.62
C PRO A 46 3.17 -2.17 0.30
N VAL A 47 1.89 -1.88 0.47
CA VAL A 47 0.76 -2.78 0.15
C VAL A 47 -0.19 -2.06 -0.79
N TRP A 48 -0.56 -2.69 -1.92
CA TRP A 48 -1.67 -2.20 -2.73
C TRP A 48 -3.00 -2.46 -2.01
N VAL A 49 -3.84 -1.45 -1.98
CA VAL A 49 -5.18 -1.51 -1.43
C VAL A 49 -6.17 -1.09 -2.51
N LYS A 50 -7.24 -1.85 -2.68
CA LYS A 50 -8.41 -1.44 -3.46
C LYS A 50 -9.45 -0.83 -2.52
N LEU A 51 -9.84 0.41 -2.82
CA LEU A 51 -10.90 1.13 -2.15
C LEU A 51 -12.13 1.15 -3.06
N SER A 52 -13.21 0.53 -2.64
CA SER A 52 -14.48 0.45 -3.37
C SER A 52 -15.55 1.31 -2.70
N ARG A 53 -16.59 1.69 -3.45
CA ARG A 53 -17.68 2.55 -2.96
C ARG A 53 -17.21 3.94 -2.48
N VAL A 54 -16.10 4.42 -3.04
CA VAL A 54 -15.58 5.77 -2.76
C VAL A 54 -16.50 6.82 -3.38
N PRO A 55 -17.02 7.79 -2.61
CA PRO A 55 -17.81 8.87 -3.17
C PRO A 55 -17.01 9.68 -4.18
N VAL A 56 -17.66 10.10 -5.26
CA VAL A 56 -17.00 10.77 -6.39
C VAL A 56 -16.27 12.06 -5.98
N GLN A 57 -16.71 12.75 -4.92
CA GLN A 57 -16.00 13.94 -4.43
C GLN A 57 -14.61 13.62 -3.84
N TYR A 58 -14.39 12.40 -3.32
CA TYR A 58 -13.09 11.97 -2.79
C TYR A 58 -12.18 11.35 -3.86
N TRP A 59 -12.64 11.25 -5.11
CA TRP A 59 -11.88 10.68 -6.23
C TRP A 59 -10.78 11.61 -6.76
N THR A 60 -10.08 12.27 -5.86
CA THR A 60 -8.92 13.13 -6.11
C THR A 60 -7.69 12.50 -5.44
N LYS A 61 -6.49 12.90 -5.86
CA LYS A 61 -5.26 12.46 -5.18
C LYS A 61 -5.30 12.77 -3.68
N LEU A 62 -5.84 13.93 -3.30
CA LEU A 62 -5.96 14.31 -1.88
C LEU A 62 -7.01 13.46 -1.15
N GLY A 63 -8.21 13.30 -1.71
CA GLY A 63 -9.30 12.55 -1.08
C GLY A 63 -8.99 11.06 -0.92
N LEU A 64 -8.40 10.44 -1.94
CA LEU A 64 -7.97 9.04 -1.87
C LEU A 64 -6.81 8.85 -0.89
N SER A 65 -5.86 9.79 -0.84
CA SER A 65 -4.79 9.76 0.17
C SER A 65 -5.34 9.94 1.58
N TYR A 66 -6.33 10.82 1.76
CA TYR A 66 -7.01 11.00 3.05
C TYR A 66 -7.65 9.70 3.54
N ILE A 67 -8.44 9.03 2.70
CA ILE A 67 -9.06 7.73 3.06
C ILE A 67 -7.99 6.66 3.34
N ALA A 68 -7.00 6.53 2.46
CA ALA A 68 -5.94 5.53 2.60
C ALA A 68 -5.05 5.76 3.83
N SER A 69 -4.99 6.99 4.35
CA SER A 69 -4.16 7.34 5.52
C SER A 69 -4.56 6.62 6.80
N VAL A 70 -5.81 6.14 6.88
CA VAL A 70 -6.32 5.29 7.97
C VAL A 70 -5.53 3.97 8.07
N LEU A 71 -5.00 3.47 6.95
CA LEU A 71 -4.30 2.18 6.88
C LEU A 71 -2.78 2.32 7.12
N GLY A 72 -2.21 3.49 6.84
CA GLY A 72 -0.78 3.75 6.86
C GLY A 72 -0.43 5.01 6.07
N LYS A 73 0.78 5.10 5.52
CA LYS A 73 1.20 6.26 4.73
C LYS A 73 0.93 6.03 3.23
N PRO A 74 0.03 6.78 2.57
CA PRO A 74 -0.18 6.66 1.13
C PRO A 74 1.08 7.05 0.36
N LEU A 75 1.45 6.25 -0.65
CA LEU A 75 2.64 6.44 -1.47
C LEU A 75 2.26 6.76 -2.92
N HIS A 76 1.54 5.86 -3.58
CA HIS A 76 1.27 5.91 -5.02
C HIS A 76 -0.17 5.53 -5.35
N MET A 77 -0.63 5.91 -6.54
CA MET A 77 -1.92 5.51 -7.12
C MET A 77 -1.68 5.02 -8.54
N ASP A 78 -2.41 4.00 -8.97
CA ASP A 78 -2.25 3.47 -10.33
C ASP A 78 -2.79 4.42 -11.41
N VAL A 79 -2.43 4.14 -12.66
CA VAL A 79 -2.81 4.97 -13.81
C VAL A 79 -4.33 5.02 -13.99
N ASN A 80 -5.02 3.90 -13.74
CA ASN A 80 -6.47 3.83 -13.90
C ASN A 80 -7.21 4.71 -12.88
N THR A 81 -6.73 4.71 -11.64
CA THR A 81 -7.24 5.55 -10.55
C THR A 81 -6.98 7.02 -10.82
N THR A 82 -5.75 7.37 -11.21
CA THR A 82 -5.37 8.76 -11.47
C THR A 82 -6.10 9.36 -12.68
N LYS A 83 -6.34 8.56 -13.72
CA LYS A 83 -7.03 9.00 -14.94
C LYS A 83 -8.55 8.85 -14.90
N ARG A 84 -9.11 8.28 -13.82
CA ARG A 84 -10.55 8.09 -13.66
C ARG A 84 -11.24 7.29 -14.76
N TYR A 85 -10.54 6.30 -15.29
CA TYR A 85 -11.07 5.46 -16.36
C TYR A 85 -12.18 4.51 -15.90
N ALA A 86 -12.12 4.02 -14.66
CA ALA A 86 -13.14 3.16 -14.07
C ALA A 86 -13.38 3.52 -12.61
N LEU A 87 -14.55 4.09 -12.30
CA LEU A 87 -14.92 4.53 -10.95
C LEU A 87 -15.33 3.38 -10.01
N THR A 88 -15.07 2.13 -10.38
CA THR A 88 -15.47 0.94 -9.63
C THR A 88 -14.66 0.76 -8.35
N PHE A 89 -13.35 1.03 -8.42
CA PHE A 89 -12.45 1.06 -7.28
C PHE A 89 -11.26 1.96 -7.56
N ALA A 90 -10.67 2.50 -6.50
CA ALA A 90 -9.39 3.18 -6.53
C ALA A 90 -8.30 2.24 -5.99
N ARG A 91 -7.13 2.21 -6.62
CA ARG A 91 -5.97 1.45 -6.17
C ARG A 91 -4.92 2.39 -5.60
N VAL A 92 -4.59 2.23 -4.32
CA VAL A 92 -3.64 3.09 -3.58
C VAL A 92 -2.58 2.20 -2.93
N CYS A 93 -1.30 2.53 -3.13
CA CYS A 93 -0.18 1.87 -2.50
C CYS A 93 0.07 2.56 -1.17
N VAL A 94 0.02 1.81 -0.07
CA VAL A 94 0.13 2.34 1.29
C VAL A 94 1.30 1.65 1.98
N ASP A 95 2.22 2.43 2.53
CA ASP A 95 3.24 1.93 3.46
C ASP A 95 2.55 1.60 4.79
N MET A 96 2.31 0.32 5.03
CA MET A 96 1.59 -0.18 6.20
C MET A 96 2.60 -0.76 7.19
N ALA A 97 2.45 -0.41 8.47
CA ALA A 97 3.27 -0.97 9.53
C ALA A 97 2.91 -2.44 9.79
N ALA A 98 3.86 -3.23 10.30
CA ALA A 98 3.61 -4.62 10.72
C ALA A 98 2.59 -4.73 11.88
N THR A 99 2.38 -3.63 12.59
CA THR A 99 1.36 -3.48 13.64
C THR A 99 0.02 -2.95 13.11
N SER A 100 -0.07 -2.57 11.83
CA SER A 100 -1.30 -2.04 11.25
C SER A 100 -2.39 -3.11 11.26
N THR A 101 -3.63 -2.67 11.46
CA THR A 101 -4.80 -3.50 11.22
C THR A 101 -5.06 -3.59 9.71
N PHE A 102 -5.70 -4.68 9.28
CA PHE A 102 -6.12 -4.89 7.89
C PHE A 102 -7.65 -4.93 7.84
N PRO A 103 -8.34 -3.79 8.06
CA PRO A 103 -9.80 -3.76 8.05
C PRO A 103 -10.34 -4.00 6.64
N TYR A 104 -11.51 -4.63 6.55
CA TYR A 104 -12.25 -4.79 5.30
C TYR A 104 -13.12 -3.58 4.95
N ASN A 105 -13.30 -2.65 5.88
CA ASN A 105 -14.08 -1.45 5.68
C ASN A 105 -13.49 -0.24 6.43
N ILE A 106 -13.62 0.95 5.86
CA ILE A 106 -13.32 2.24 6.51
C ILE A 106 -14.62 3.03 6.59
N ILE A 107 -14.95 3.53 7.78
CA ILE A 107 -16.07 4.47 7.96
C ILE A 107 -15.54 5.87 7.65
N LEU A 108 -16.16 6.54 6.69
CA LEU A 108 -15.82 7.89 6.27
C LEU A 108 -16.97 8.83 6.68
N GLU A 109 -16.65 9.81 7.50
CA GLU A 109 -17.57 10.91 7.81
C GLU A 109 -17.53 11.95 6.68
N LEU A 110 -18.72 12.31 6.20
CA LEU A 110 -18.93 13.30 5.15
C LEU A 110 -19.19 14.68 5.77
N GLU A 111 -19.00 15.74 4.99
CA GLU A 111 -19.17 17.13 5.43
C GLU A 111 -20.59 17.45 5.96
N ASN A 112 -21.60 16.69 5.53
CA ASN A 112 -22.99 16.83 5.99
C ASN A 112 -23.28 16.07 7.29
N GLY A 113 -22.27 15.48 7.95
CA GLY A 113 -22.41 14.69 9.17
C GLY A 113 -22.89 13.25 8.95
N ASN A 114 -23.21 12.85 7.71
CA ASN A 114 -23.52 11.45 7.40
C ASN A 114 -22.24 10.63 7.27
N THR A 115 -22.36 9.32 7.47
CA THR A 115 -21.25 8.39 7.28
C THR A 115 -21.48 7.49 6.07
N THR A 116 -20.38 7.08 5.45
CA THR A 116 -20.40 6.07 4.40
C THR A 116 -19.32 5.02 4.65
N THR A 117 -19.51 3.83 4.08
CA THR A 117 -18.62 2.70 4.29
C THR A 117 -17.84 2.43 3.01
N ILE A 118 -16.53 2.65 3.06
CA ILE A 118 -15.58 2.34 2.00
C ILE A 118 -15.16 0.88 2.15
N GLY A 119 -15.35 0.07 1.11
CA GLY A 119 -14.86 -1.31 1.11
C GLY A 119 -13.35 -1.35 0.84
N VAL A 120 -12.64 -2.18 1.59
CA VAL A 120 -11.18 -2.32 1.52
C VAL A 120 -10.82 -3.76 1.18
N GLU A 121 -10.09 -3.94 0.09
CA GLU A 121 -9.55 -5.23 -0.33
C GLU A 121 -8.03 -5.12 -0.48
N TYR A 122 -7.32 -6.12 0.03
CA TYR A 122 -5.88 -6.27 -0.10
C TYR A 122 -5.63 -7.41 -1.09
N PRO A 123 -5.24 -7.13 -2.35
CA PRO A 123 -4.93 -8.18 -3.33
C PRO A 123 -3.86 -9.15 -2.82
N TRP A 124 -2.95 -8.63 -2.00
CA TRP A 124 -1.99 -9.42 -1.25
C TRP A 124 -1.93 -8.90 0.19
N ARG A 125 -1.95 -9.82 1.16
CA ARG A 125 -1.88 -9.51 2.58
C ARG A 125 -0.60 -10.12 3.19
N PRO A 126 0.37 -9.31 3.60
CA PRO A 126 1.57 -9.79 4.27
C PRO A 126 1.25 -10.34 5.66
N THR A 127 1.89 -11.46 6.02
CA THR A 127 1.86 -11.98 7.40
C THR A 127 2.90 -11.25 8.24
N SER A 128 2.47 -10.54 9.28
CA SER A 128 3.37 -10.03 10.32
C SER A 128 3.53 -11.04 11.44
N CYS A 129 4.73 -11.10 12.03
CA CYS A 129 4.97 -11.87 13.23
C CYS A 129 4.30 -11.17 14.42
N THR A 130 3.42 -11.85 15.14
CA THR A 130 2.69 -11.30 16.29
C THR A 130 3.59 -11.01 17.50
N LEU A 131 4.71 -11.72 17.62
CA LEU A 131 5.70 -11.54 18.69
C LEU A 131 6.68 -10.41 18.36
N CYS A 132 7.26 -10.44 17.17
CA CYS A 132 8.33 -9.52 16.77
C CYS A 132 7.81 -8.22 16.15
N LYS A 133 6.53 -8.16 15.74
CA LYS A 133 5.91 -6.99 15.08
C LYS A 133 6.71 -6.52 13.85
N VAL A 134 7.24 -7.47 13.08
CA VAL A 134 7.94 -7.25 11.81
C VAL A 134 7.35 -8.18 10.75
N PHE A 135 7.50 -7.81 9.48
CA PHE A 135 7.18 -8.68 8.35
C PHE A 135 8.33 -9.65 8.08
N ASP A 136 8.02 -10.85 7.57
CA ASP A 136 8.99 -11.84 7.05
C ASP A 136 9.86 -12.60 8.07
N HIS A 137 9.44 -12.69 9.33
CA HIS A 137 9.97 -13.71 10.25
C HIS A 137 9.25 -15.05 10.02
N SER A 138 9.97 -16.07 9.57
CA SER A 138 9.50 -17.45 9.68
C SER A 138 9.51 -17.84 11.15
N ASN A 139 8.35 -18.15 11.74
CA ASN A 139 8.24 -18.82 13.05
C ASN A 139 8.72 -20.28 12.92
N LYS A 140 9.93 -20.50 12.40
CA LYS A 140 10.61 -21.79 12.46
C LYS A 140 11.63 -21.71 13.59
N ASN A 141 11.15 -22.02 14.79
CA ASN A 141 11.93 -22.80 15.75
C ASN A 141 11.63 -24.27 15.48
#